data_AF-A0AAZ3QFD0-F1
#
_entry.id   AF-A0AAZ3QFD0-F1
#
_cell.length_a   1.000
_cell.length_b   1.000
_cell.length_c   1.000
_cell.angle_alpha   90.00
_cell.angle_beta   90.00
_cell.angle_gamma   90.00
#
_symmetry.space_group_name_H-M   'P 1'
#
loop_
_entity.id
_entity.type
_entity.pdbx_description
1 polymer ?
#
loop_
_entity_poly.entity_id
_entity_poly.type
_entity_poly.pdbx_seq_one_letter_code
_entity_poly.pdbx_strand_id
1 'polypeptide(L)'
;LTAVTQTDSTAVTQTDSTAVTQTDSTAITQTDSTAVTQTDSTAVTQTDSTAVTQTDSTAVAQTDSTAVTQTDSTAVTQTDSTAVTQTDSTAITQTDSTAVTQTDSTAVAQTDSTAVTQTDSTAITQTDSTAVTQTDSTAVAQTDSTAVTQTDSTAVAQTDSTAVTQTDSTAVTQTDSTAITQTDSTAITQTDSTAVTQTLLLNRSCNL
;
A
#
# COMPACT_ATOMS: atom_id res chain seq x y z
N LEU A 1 -4.75 18.23 -26.89
CA LEU A 1 -3.85 17.07 -27.08
C LEU A 1 -2.50 17.52 -27.61
N THR A 2 -1.74 18.14 -26.72
CA THR A 2 -0.37 18.58 -26.94
C THR A 2 0.52 17.89 -25.92
N ALA A 3 1.79 17.68 -26.27
CA ALA A 3 2.83 17.39 -25.29
C ALA A 3 3.27 18.71 -24.65
N VAL A 4 3.41 18.75 -23.33
CA VAL A 4 3.85 19.93 -22.57
C VAL A 4 5.05 19.55 -21.73
N THR A 5 6.07 20.41 -21.77
CA THR A 5 7.26 20.28 -20.93
C THR A 5 7.53 21.62 -20.27
N GLN A 6 7.60 21.67 -18.94
CA GLN A 6 7.96 22.87 -18.21
C GLN A 6 8.94 22.55 -17.07
N THR A 7 9.71 23.57 -16.71
CA THR A 7 10.71 23.55 -15.64
C THR A 7 10.54 24.84 -14.84
N ASP A 8 10.83 24.81 -13.54
CA ASP A 8 10.79 25.99 -12.65
C ASP A 8 9.44 26.71 -12.67
N SER A 9 8.36 25.96 -12.38
CA SER A 9 6.99 26.48 -12.45
C SER A 9 6.37 26.64 -11.07
N THR A 10 5.86 27.83 -10.77
CA THR A 10 5.16 28.06 -9.50
C THR A 10 3.77 27.43 -9.49
N ALA A 11 3.04 27.54 -10.59
CA ALA A 11 1.71 26.94 -10.72
C ALA A 11 1.47 26.52 -12.17
N VAL A 12 0.97 25.30 -12.35
CA VAL A 12 0.64 24.74 -13.66
C VAL A 12 -0.74 24.12 -13.60
N THR A 13 -1.59 24.50 -14.55
CA THR A 13 -2.90 23.90 -14.76
C THR A 13 -3.00 23.43 -16.21
N GLN A 14 -3.31 22.15 -16.41
CA GLN A 14 -3.44 21.55 -17.73
C GLN A 14 -4.69 20.70 -17.83
N THR A 15 -5.25 20.64 -19.04
CA THR A 15 -6.42 19.84 -19.39
C THR A 15 -6.19 19.25 -20.78
N ASP A 16 -6.66 18.03 -21.03
CA ASP A 16 -6.63 17.35 -22.34
C ASP A 16 -5.21 17.22 -22.94
N SER A 17 -4.29 16.67 -22.14
CA SER A 17 -2.87 16.55 -22.50
C SER A 17 -2.48 15.11 -22.84
N THR A 18 -1.76 14.91 -23.95
CA THR A 18 -1.26 13.58 -24.31
C THR A 18 -0.05 13.19 -23.47
N ALA A 19 0.77 14.18 -23.13
CA ALA A 19 2.00 13.97 -22.38
C ALA A 19 2.35 15.24 -21.62
N VAL A 20 2.65 15.11 -20.34
CA VAL A 20 3.08 16.23 -19.50
C VAL A 20 4.38 15.83 -18.80
N THR A 21 5.39 16.69 -18.90
CA THR A 21 6.65 16.54 -18.18
C THR A 21 6.95 17.80 -17.40
N GLN A 22 7.05 17.68 -16.08
CA GLN A 22 7.27 18.80 -15.17
C GLN A 22 8.48 18.53 -14.28
N THR A 23 9.29 19.55 -14.09
CA THR A 23 10.42 19.53 -13.16
C THR A 23 10.37 20.80 -12.30
N ASP A 24 10.71 20.69 -11.03
CA ASP A 24 10.80 21.82 -10.09
C ASP A 24 9.51 22.65 -10.08
N SER A 25 8.41 22.02 -9.63
CA SER A 25 7.08 22.64 -9.65
C SER A 25 6.46 22.73 -8.26
N THR A 26 5.97 23.92 -7.88
CA THR A 26 5.34 24.08 -6.57
C THR A 26 3.92 23.52 -6.55
N ALA A 27 3.10 23.84 -7.54
CA ALA A 27 1.71 23.39 -7.60
C ALA A 27 1.33 22.95 -9.02
N ILE A 28 0.80 21.74 -9.14
CA ILE A 28 0.36 21.15 -10.41
C ILE A 28 -1.07 20.66 -10.26
N THR A 29 -1.92 21.05 -11.21
CA THR A 29 -3.27 20.51 -11.38
C THR A 29 -3.44 20.02 -12.81
N GLN A 30 -3.77 18.74 -12.99
CA GLN A 30 -4.00 18.17 -14.32
C GLN A 30 -5.31 17.38 -14.37
N THR A 31 -5.97 17.47 -15.50
CA THR A 31 -7.19 16.71 -15.81
C THR A 31 -7.05 16.11 -17.19
N ASP A 32 -7.53 14.89 -17.39
CA ASP A 32 -7.54 14.20 -18.67
C ASP A 32 -6.15 14.12 -19.32
N SER A 33 -5.24 13.38 -18.66
CA SER A 33 -3.85 13.25 -19.10
C SER A 33 -3.47 11.80 -19.40
N THR A 34 -2.97 11.53 -20.60
CA THR A 34 -2.57 10.15 -20.95
C THR A 34 -1.27 9.73 -20.26
N ALA A 35 -0.24 10.58 -20.28
CA ALA A 35 1.03 10.29 -19.66
C ALA A 35 1.55 11.51 -18.90
N VAL A 36 1.91 11.32 -17.63
CA VAL A 36 2.41 12.39 -16.77
C VAL A 36 3.71 11.94 -16.11
N THR A 37 4.73 12.79 -16.19
CA THR A 37 6.01 12.60 -15.51
C THR A 37 6.33 13.87 -14.73
N GLN A 38 6.54 13.74 -13.43
CA GLN A 38 6.87 14.88 -12.56
C GLN A 38 8.05 14.53 -11.67
N THR A 39 8.93 15.51 -11.49
CA THR A 39 10.09 15.42 -10.60
C THR A 39 10.13 16.69 -9.76
N ASP A 40 10.45 16.56 -8.47
CA ASP A 40 10.59 17.67 -7.53
C ASP A 40 9.33 18.53 -7.49
N SER A 41 8.23 17.94 -7.00
CA SER A 41 6.92 18.60 -6.93
C SER A 41 6.42 18.77 -5.50
N THR A 42 6.02 19.98 -5.12
CA THR A 42 5.50 20.19 -3.75
C THR A 42 4.06 19.69 -3.63
N ALA A 43 3.16 20.09 -4.53
CA ALA A 43 1.76 19.68 -4.49
C ALA A 43 1.26 19.30 -5.89
N VAL A 44 0.70 18.09 -6.00
CA VAL A 44 0.19 17.54 -7.25
C VAL A 44 -1.24 17.08 -7.07
N THR A 45 -2.13 17.53 -7.96
CA THR A 45 -3.50 17.04 -8.07
C THR A 45 -3.75 16.58 -9.49
N GLN A 46 -4.18 15.32 -9.65
CA GLN A 46 -4.46 14.73 -10.96
C GLN A 46 -5.81 14.01 -10.95
N THR A 47 -6.54 14.16 -12.05
CA THR A 47 -7.80 13.48 -12.29
C THR A 47 -7.78 12.89 -13.69
N ASP A 48 -8.30 11.67 -13.84
CA ASP A 48 -8.41 10.97 -15.13
C ASP A 48 -7.06 10.84 -15.83
N SER A 49 -6.16 10.05 -15.23
CA SER A 49 -4.80 9.85 -15.75
C SER A 49 -4.52 8.40 -16.12
N THR A 50 -4.02 8.15 -17.33
CA THR A 50 -3.73 6.77 -17.75
C THR A 50 -2.42 6.28 -17.12
N ALA A 51 -1.33 7.04 -17.23
CA ALA A 51 -0.04 6.67 -16.67
C ALA A 51 0.60 7.86 -15.97
N VAL A 52 0.97 7.68 -14.70
CA VAL A 52 1.63 8.70 -13.89
C VAL A 52 2.93 8.16 -13.30
N THR A 53 3.99 8.93 -13.44
CA THR A 53 5.27 8.70 -12.77
C THR A 53 5.66 9.97 -12.00
N GLN A 54 5.89 9.83 -10.70
CA GLN A 54 6.30 10.93 -9.83
C GLN A 54 7.52 10.55 -9.02
N THR A 55 8.44 11.49 -8.89
CA THR A 55 9.64 11.36 -8.05
C THR A 55 9.76 12.61 -7.20
N ASP A 56 10.12 12.45 -5.93
CA ASP A 56 10.35 13.55 -4.98
C ASP A 56 9.13 14.47 -4.88
N SER A 57 8.04 13.94 -4.32
CA SER A 57 6.78 14.67 -4.18
C SER A 57 6.36 14.85 -2.72
N THR A 58 6.04 16.07 -2.32
CA THR A 58 5.59 16.29 -0.92
C THR A 58 4.15 15.84 -0.72
N ALA A 59 3.22 16.28 -1.57
CA ALA A 59 1.81 15.92 -1.47
C ALA A 59 1.23 15.57 -2.84
N VAL A 60 0.62 14.39 -2.93
CA VAL A 60 0.03 13.86 -4.16
C VAL A 60 -1.41 13.46 -3.89
N ALA A 61 -2.34 13.98 -4.69
CA ALA A 61 -3.73 13.57 -4.73
C ALA A 61 -4.09 13.11 -6.15
N GLN A 62 -4.60 11.89 -6.30
CA GLN A 62 -5.00 11.34 -7.60
C GLN A 62 -6.36 10.68 -7.53
N THR A 63 -7.12 10.86 -8.59
CA THR A 63 -8.43 10.22 -8.79
C THR A 63 -8.47 9.64 -10.19
N ASP A 64 -9.06 8.45 -10.33
CA ASP A 64 -9.27 7.78 -11.62
C ASP A 64 -7.96 7.60 -12.39
N SER A 65 -7.06 6.78 -11.82
CA SER A 65 -5.74 6.53 -12.42
C SER A 65 -5.54 5.06 -12.81
N THR A 66 -5.11 4.80 -14.04
CA THR A 66 -4.89 3.40 -14.47
C THR A 66 -3.58 2.85 -13.91
N ALA A 67 -2.48 3.57 -14.10
CA ALA A 67 -1.16 3.14 -13.61
C ALA A 67 -0.43 4.30 -12.94
N VAL A 68 0.01 4.07 -11.70
CA VAL A 68 0.72 5.06 -10.89
C VAL A 68 2.01 4.44 -10.36
N THR A 69 3.12 5.14 -10.61
CA THR A 69 4.42 4.87 -9.97
C THR A 69 4.86 6.12 -9.22
N GLN A 70 5.15 5.98 -7.93
CA GLN A 70 5.69 7.08 -7.10
C GLN A 70 6.93 6.61 -6.34
N THR A 71 7.88 7.52 -6.20
CA THR A 71 9.11 7.33 -5.45
C THR A 71 9.36 8.56 -4.61
N ASP A 72 9.79 8.38 -3.35
CA ASP A 72 10.12 9.46 -2.42
C ASP A 72 8.95 10.43 -2.24
N SER A 73 7.88 9.95 -1.60
CA SER A 73 6.66 10.73 -1.38
C SER A 73 6.32 10.92 0.09
N THR A 74 6.04 12.16 0.52
CA THR A 74 5.67 12.38 1.93
C THR A 74 4.22 11.99 2.19
N ALA A 75 3.28 12.46 1.39
CA ALA A 75 1.87 12.14 1.55
C ALA A 75 1.20 11.82 0.20
N VAL A 76 0.56 10.67 0.13
CA VAL A 76 -0.13 10.19 -1.08
C VAL A 76 -1.58 9.83 -0.75
N THR A 77 -2.51 10.38 -1.50
CA THR A 77 -3.93 10.00 -1.50
C THR A 77 -4.34 9.59 -2.90
N GLN A 78 -4.87 8.37 -3.05
CA GLN A 78 -5.35 7.85 -4.33
C GLN A 78 -6.75 7.26 -4.17
N THR A 79 -7.57 7.51 -5.18
CA THR A 79 -8.93 6.96 -5.29
C THR A 79 -9.11 6.39 -6.68
N ASP A 80 -9.76 5.24 -6.79
CA ASP A 80 -10.07 4.58 -8.06
C ASP A 80 -8.82 4.34 -8.92
N SER A 81 -7.95 3.45 -8.43
CA SER A 81 -6.68 3.15 -9.08
C SER A 81 -6.56 1.68 -9.52
N THR A 82 -6.17 1.44 -10.77
CA THR A 82 -6.03 0.04 -11.22
C THR A 82 -4.71 -0.57 -10.73
N ALA A 83 -3.59 0.09 -10.95
CA ALA A 83 -2.28 -0.39 -10.53
C ALA A 83 -1.45 0.72 -9.87
N VAL A 84 -0.99 0.47 -8.66
CA VAL A 84 -0.19 1.41 -7.86
C VAL A 84 1.10 0.76 -7.42
N THR A 85 2.22 1.43 -7.69
CA THR A 85 3.55 1.09 -7.16
C THR A 85 4.10 2.31 -6.42
N GLN A 86 4.46 2.14 -5.14
CA GLN A 86 5.05 3.20 -4.33
C GLN A 86 6.30 2.68 -3.61
N THR A 87 7.33 3.53 -3.58
CA THR A 87 8.57 3.27 -2.86
C THR A 87 8.90 4.50 -2.01
N ASP A 88 9.38 4.28 -0.78
CA ASP A 88 9.84 5.33 0.12
C ASP A 88 8.76 6.38 0.39
N SER A 89 7.73 5.97 1.12
CA SER A 89 6.56 6.82 1.39
C SER A 89 6.25 6.97 2.87
N THR A 90 5.99 8.21 3.33
CA THR A 90 5.69 8.41 4.75
C THR A 90 4.24 8.08 5.07
N ALA A 91 3.28 8.61 4.31
CA ALA A 91 1.85 8.37 4.56
C ALA A 91 1.11 8.09 3.25
N ILE A 92 0.39 6.98 3.21
CA ILE A 92 -0.37 6.53 2.06
C ILE A 92 -1.82 6.26 2.47
N THR A 93 -2.76 6.83 1.72
CA THR A 93 -4.19 6.52 1.78
C THR A 93 -4.67 6.11 0.40
N GLN A 94 -5.26 4.93 0.30
CA GLN A 94 -5.81 4.40 -0.96
C GLN A 94 -7.23 3.89 -0.77
N THR A 95 -8.06 4.15 -1.76
CA THR A 95 -9.44 3.67 -1.80
C THR A 95 -9.72 3.13 -3.20
N ASP A 96 -10.41 1.99 -3.29
CA ASP A 96 -10.81 1.36 -4.54
C ASP A 96 -9.60 1.08 -5.45
N SER A 97 -8.75 0.15 -5.04
CA SER A 97 -7.53 -0.21 -5.77
C SER A 97 -7.50 -1.67 -6.21
N THR A 98 -7.19 -1.93 -7.48
CA THR A 98 -7.13 -3.33 -7.95
C THR A 98 -5.81 -4.00 -7.53
N ALA A 99 -4.66 -3.40 -7.82
CA ALA A 99 -3.37 -3.95 -7.47
C ALA A 99 -2.46 -2.89 -6.84
N VAL A 100 -1.93 -3.17 -5.67
CA VAL A 100 -1.04 -2.26 -4.95
C VAL A 100 0.24 -2.97 -4.54
N THR A 101 1.37 -2.36 -4.86
CA THR A 101 2.70 -2.74 -4.37
C THR A 101 3.33 -1.54 -3.63
N GLN A 102 3.73 -1.74 -2.38
CA GLN A 102 4.38 -0.73 -1.56
C GLN A 102 5.66 -1.28 -0.93
N THR A 103 6.71 -0.47 -0.94
CA THR A 103 7.98 -0.77 -0.28
C THR A 103 8.37 0.44 0.57
N ASP A 104 8.90 0.20 1.77
CA ASP A 104 9.44 1.22 2.66
C ASP A 104 8.40 2.31 2.99
N SER A 105 7.36 1.90 3.71
CA SER A 105 6.23 2.79 4.05
C SER A 105 6.05 2.96 5.56
N THR A 106 5.91 4.21 6.03
CA THR A 106 5.71 4.43 7.47
C THR A 106 4.26 4.15 7.89
N ALA A 107 3.28 4.73 7.20
CA ALA A 107 1.87 4.55 7.51
C ALA A 107 1.05 4.31 6.24
N VAL A 108 0.27 3.23 6.24
CA VAL A 108 -0.55 2.81 5.10
C VAL A 108 -1.98 2.56 5.56
N ALA A 109 -2.94 3.25 4.94
CA ALA A 109 -4.36 3.00 5.08
C ALA A 109 -4.96 2.63 3.71
N GLN A 110 -5.63 1.48 3.63
CA GLN A 110 -6.28 1.02 2.41
C GLN A 110 -7.70 0.54 2.66
N THR A 111 -8.57 0.82 1.72
CA THR A 111 -9.95 0.35 1.71
C THR A 111 -10.27 -0.16 0.31
N ASP A 112 -11.01 -1.27 0.22
CA ASP A 112 -11.49 -1.86 -1.02
C ASP A 112 -10.34 -2.17 -1.99
N SER A 113 -9.52 -3.16 -1.62
CA SER A 113 -8.36 -3.56 -2.43
C SER A 113 -8.40 -5.02 -2.88
N THR A 114 -8.17 -5.28 -4.17
CA THR A 114 -8.18 -6.68 -4.65
C THR A 114 -6.88 -7.40 -4.30
N ALA A 115 -5.72 -6.84 -4.64
CA ALA A 115 -4.42 -7.44 -4.35
C ALA A 115 -3.46 -6.41 -3.76
N VAL A 116 -2.89 -6.73 -2.60
CA VAL A 116 -1.96 -5.87 -1.88
C VAL A 116 -0.69 -6.64 -1.57
N THR A 117 0.46 -6.06 -1.95
CA THR A 117 1.79 -6.51 -1.54
C THR A 117 2.49 -5.36 -0.84
N GLN A 118 2.95 -5.57 0.40
CA GLN A 118 3.71 -4.59 1.16
C GLN A 118 4.98 -5.22 1.73
N THR A 119 6.06 -4.45 1.70
CA THR A 119 7.35 -4.81 2.28
C THR A 119 7.85 -3.64 3.11
N ASP A 120 8.44 -3.93 4.27
CA ASP A 120 9.08 -2.92 5.14
C ASP A 120 8.13 -1.80 5.52
N SER A 121 7.16 -2.11 6.38
CA SER A 121 6.11 -1.16 6.78
C SER A 121 5.94 -1.02 8.28
N THR A 122 5.82 0.21 8.77
CA THR A 122 5.68 0.43 10.23
C THR A 122 4.24 0.20 10.69
N ALA A 123 3.25 0.84 10.06
CA ALA A 123 1.85 0.73 10.45
C ALA A 123 0.95 0.55 9.24
N ILE A 124 0.14 -0.52 9.25
CA ILE A 124 -0.77 -0.88 8.17
C ILE A 124 -2.18 -1.05 8.72
N THR A 125 -3.14 -0.38 8.09
CA THR A 125 -4.58 -0.60 8.29
C THR A 125 -5.22 -0.92 6.95
N GLN A 126 -5.89 -2.07 6.86
CA GLN A 126 -6.61 -2.48 5.66
C GLN A 126 -8.04 -2.92 5.98
N THR A 127 -8.96 -2.57 5.10
CA THR A 127 -10.36 -2.98 5.17
C THR A 127 -10.78 -3.46 3.79
N ASP A 128 -11.58 -4.54 3.75
CA ASP A 128 -12.15 -5.09 2.52
C ASP A 128 -11.08 -5.44 1.49
N SER A 129 -10.30 -6.48 1.77
CA SER A 129 -9.21 -6.91 0.89
C SER A 129 -9.33 -8.37 0.44
N THR A 130 -9.14 -8.63 -0.86
CA THR A 130 -9.22 -10.02 -1.34
C THR A 130 -7.94 -10.80 -1.04
N ALA A 131 -6.78 -10.30 -1.46
CA ALA A 131 -5.50 -10.97 -1.23
C ALA A 131 -4.46 -9.98 -0.70
N VAL A 132 -3.85 -10.33 0.43
CA VAL A 132 -2.82 -9.50 1.06
C VAL A 132 -1.58 -10.32 1.34
N THR A 133 -0.42 -9.79 0.93
CA THR A 133 0.90 -10.30 1.28
C THR A 133 1.69 -9.18 1.96
N GLN A 134 2.19 -9.42 3.16
CA GLN A 134 3.04 -8.47 3.89
C GLN A 134 4.30 -9.16 4.40
N THR A 135 5.41 -8.45 4.30
CA THR A 135 6.72 -8.85 4.84
C THR A 135 7.28 -7.71 5.66
N ASP A 136 7.90 -8.02 6.80
CA ASP A 136 8.60 -7.05 7.65
C ASP A 136 7.69 -5.89 8.08
N SER A 137 6.73 -6.18 8.95
CA SER A 137 5.74 -5.21 9.41
C SER A 137 5.72 -5.03 10.93
N THR A 138 5.70 -3.80 11.42
CA THR A 138 5.65 -3.58 12.88
C THR A 138 4.23 -3.77 13.42
N ALA A 139 3.24 -3.10 12.86
CA ALA A 139 1.85 -3.19 13.30
C ALA A 139 0.90 -3.32 12.11
N VAL A 140 0.05 -4.36 12.16
CA VAL A 140 -0.92 -4.67 11.10
C VAL A 140 -2.30 -4.81 11.72
N ALA A 141 -3.27 -4.05 11.20
CA ALA A 141 -4.68 -4.18 11.49
C ALA A 141 -5.45 -4.47 10.19
N GLN A 142 -6.20 -5.56 10.15
CA GLN A 142 -7.00 -5.94 8.99
C GLN A 142 -8.41 -6.33 9.38
N THR A 143 -9.36 -5.96 8.53
CA THR A 143 -10.78 -6.34 8.64
C THR A 143 -11.26 -6.80 7.28
N ASP A 144 -12.11 -7.82 7.26
CA ASP A 144 -12.76 -8.33 6.04
C ASP A 144 -11.75 -8.70 4.94
N SER A 145 -10.99 -9.77 5.19
CA SER A 145 -9.96 -10.24 4.25
C SER A 145 -10.17 -11.68 3.78
N THR A 146 -10.10 -11.93 2.48
CA THR A 146 -10.25 -13.32 1.99
C THR A 146 -9.00 -14.15 2.23
N ALA A 147 -7.83 -13.68 1.79
CA ALA A 147 -6.57 -14.39 1.97
C ALA A 147 -5.47 -13.45 2.45
N VAL A 148 -4.82 -13.82 3.55
CA VAL A 148 -3.70 -13.06 4.11
C VAL A 148 -2.48 -13.96 4.30
N THR A 149 -1.34 -13.49 3.81
CA THR A 149 -0.02 -14.03 4.12
C THR A 149 0.84 -12.95 4.78
N GLN A 150 1.37 -13.23 5.96
CA GLN A 150 2.27 -12.33 6.69
C GLN A 150 3.54 -13.06 7.11
N THR A 151 4.66 -12.38 7.00
CA THR A 151 5.97 -12.84 7.44
C THR A 151 6.63 -11.72 8.24
N ASP A 152 7.30 -12.07 9.34
CA ASP A 152 8.08 -11.15 10.17
C ASP A 152 7.25 -9.94 10.63
N SER A 153 6.31 -10.20 11.53
CA SER A 153 5.39 -9.17 12.04
C SER A 153 5.45 -9.02 13.56
N THR A 154 5.56 -7.79 14.08
CA THR A 154 5.58 -7.61 15.54
C THR A 154 4.19 -7.75 16.15
N ALA A 155 3.19 -7.02 15.63
CA ALA A 155 1.82 -7.07 16.13
C ALA A 155 0.82 -7.18 14.98
N VAL A 156 -0.05 -8.18 15.05
CA VAL A 156 -1.09 -8.45 14.04
C VAL A 156 -2.44 -8.53 14.72
N ALA A 157 -3.41 -7.75 14.24
CA ALA A 157 -4.82 -7.83 14.59
C ALA A 157 -5.65 -8.07 13.33
N GLN A 158 -6.42 -9.15 13.30
CA GLN A 158 -7.27 -9.50 12.17
C GLN A 158 -8.68 -9.85 12.63
N THR A 159 -9.65 -9.41 11.85
CA THR A 159 -11.07 -9.70 12.04
C THR A 159 -11.66 -10.14 10.71
N ASP A 160 -12.57 -11.11 10.73
CA ASP A 160 -13.33 -11.57 9.55
C ASP A 160 -12.42 -11.98 8.39
N SER A 161 -11.61 -13.03 8.61
CA SER A 161 -10.66 -13.53 7.61
C SER A 161 -10.95 -14.96 7.16
N THR A 162 -10.97 -15.22 5.85
CA THR A 162 -11.24 -16.59 5.37
C THR A 162 -10.00 -17.49 5.52
N ALA A 163 -8.84 -17.05 5.04
CA ALA A 163 -7.60 -17.80 5.13
C ALA A 163 -6.44 -16.92 5.58
N VAL A 164 -5.73 -17.35 6.61
CA VAL A 164 -4.60 -16.62 7.20
C VAL A 164 -3.40 -17.55 7.30
N THR A 165 -2.26 -17.11 6.76
CA THR A 165 -0.95 -17.72 6.95
C THR A 165 -0.02 -16.69 7.59
N GLN A 166 0.56 -17.01 8.74
CA GLN A 166 1.52 -16.13 9.42
C GLN A 166 2.78 -16.90 9.78
N THR A 167 3.94 -16.25 9.61
CA THR A 167 5.25 -16.77 10.00
C THR A 167 5.98 -15.70 10.80
N ASP A 168 6.68 -16.10 11.85
CA ASP A 168 7.54 -15.22 12.67
C ASP A 168 6.80 -13.98 13.18
N SER A 169 5.79 -14.20 14.02
CA SER A 169 4.99 -13.11 14.60
C SER A 169 5.11 -13.01 16.12
N THR A 170 5.31 -11.82 16.66
CA THR A 170 5.46 -11.68 18.12
C THR A 170 4.11 -11.76 18.83
N ALA A 171 3.12 -10.97 18.38
CA ALA A 171 1.78 -10.94 18.96
C ALA A 171 0.70 -10.99 17.87
N VAL A 172 -0.24 -11.92 17.99
CA VAL A 172 -1.31 -12.15 17.02
C VAL A 172 -2.66 -12.20 17.73
N THR A 173 -3.60 -11.38 17.28
CA THR A 173 -5.02 -11.42 17.68
C THR A 173 -5.88 -11.68 16.45
N GLN A 174 -6.69 -12.73 16.49
CA GLN A 174 -7.58 -13.11 15.40
C GLN A 174 -9.01 -13.33 15.92
N THR A 175 -9.98 -12.80 15.19
CA THR A 175 -11.42 -12.96 15.45
C THR A 175 -12.10 -13.40 14.17
N ASP A 176 -13.07 -14.32 14.26
CA ASP A 176 -13.93 -14.74 13.14
C ASP A 176 -13.15 -15.19 11.90
N SER A 177 -12.22 -16.12 12.11
CA SER A 177 -11.36 -16.61 11.03
C SER A 177 -11.64 -18.07 10.66
N THR A 178 -11.77 -18.36 9.36
CA THR A 178 -12.13 -19.73 8.94
C THR A 178 -10.93 -20.67 9.04
N ALA A 179 -9.82 -20.37 8.35
CA ALA A 179 -8.63 -21.21 8.33
C ALA A 179 -7.37 -20.42 8.69
N ILE A 180 -6.62 -20.90 9.68
CA ILE A 180 -5.41 -20.25 10.17
C ILE A 180 -4.24 -21.24 10.17
N THR A 181 -3.13 -20.83 9.58
CA THR A 181 -1.81 -21.50 9.68
C THR A 181 -0.82 -20.52 10.29
N GLN A 182 -0.21 -20.88 11.41
CA GLN A 182 0.79 -20.07 12.08
C GLN A 182 2.08 -20.86 12.29
N THR A 183 3.21 -20.22 12.04
CA THR A 183 4.54 -20.73 12.32
C THR A 183 5.31 -19.71 13.15
N ASP A 184 5.97 -20.14 14.23
CA ASP A 184 6.86 -19.31 15.05
C ASP A 184 6.23 -18.03 15.60
N SER A 185 4.97 -18.15 16.02
CA SER A 185 4.25 -17.08 16.69
C SER A 185 4.33 -17.21 18.22
N THR A 186 4.65 -16.12 18.93
CA THR A 186 4.93 -16.17 20.39
C THR A 186 3.66 -16.03 21.24
N ALA A 187 2.87 -14.97 21.03
CA ALA A 187 1.65 -14.69 21.80
C ALA A 187 0.44 -14.65 20.88
N ILE A 188 -0.52 -15.55 21.09
CA ILE A 188 -1.64 -15.75 20.16
C ILE A 188 -2.96 -15.75 20.92
N THR A 189 -3.88 -14.88 20.50
CA THR A 189 -5.27 -14.84 20.97
C THR A 189 -6.19 -15.10 19.78
N GLN A 190 -7.09 -16.06 19.92
CA GLN A 190 -8.04 -16.44 18.86
C GLN A 190 -9.45 -16.56 19.44
N THR A 191 -10.42 -15.98 18.73
CA THR A 191 -11.85 -16.07 19.04
C THR A 191 -12.59 -16.53 17.79
N ASP A 192 -13.56 -17.43 17.94
CA ASP A 192 -14.46 -17.87 16.87
C ASP A 192 -13.76 -18.31 15.57
N SER A 193 -12.67 -19.07 15.72
CA SER A 193 -11.91 -19.63 14.60
C SER A 193 -12.22 -21.11 14.37
N THR A 194 -12.39 -21.54 13.11
CA THR A 194 -12.87 -22.92 12.82
C THR A 194 -11.75 -23.95 12.65
N ALA A 195 -10.67 -23.61 11.94
CA ALA A 195 -9.57 -24.52 11.66
C ALA A 195 -8.23 -23.83 11.91
N VAL A 196 -7.43 -24.36 12.85
CA VAL A 196 -6.19 -23.73 13.31
C VAL A 196 -5.05 -24.74 13.32
N THR A 197 -3.98 -24.42 12.59
CA THR A 197 -2.71 -25.16 12.60
C THR A 197 -1.61 -24.26 13.14
N GLN A 198 -0.89 -24.71 14.16
CA GLN A 198 0.21 -23.96 14.78
C GLN A 198 1.47 -24.83 14.83
N THR A 199 2.57 -24.30 14.30
CA THR A 199 3.90 -24.91 14.34
C THR A 199 4.85 -23.98 15.09
N LEU A 200 5.59 -24.52 16.05
CA LEU A 200 6.68 -23.80 16.71
C LEU A 200 7.99 -24.52 16.37
N LEU A 201 8.82 -23.90 15.54
CA LEU A 201 10.20 -24.29 15.33
C LEU A 201 10.99 -23.85 16.57
N LEU A 202 11.02 -24.71 17.58
CA LEU A 202 12.07 -24.59 18.59
C LEU A 202 13.40 -24.70 17.83
N ASN A 203 14.15 -23.59 17.76
CA ASN A 203 15.59 -23.65 17.53
C ASN A 203 16.17 -24.55 18.63
N ARG A 204 16.27 -25.85 18.34
CA ARG A 204 17.08 -26.76 19.11
C ARG A 204 18.52 -26.31 18.87
N SER A 205 18.99 -25.34 19.65
CA SER A 205 20.38 -25.29 20.03
C SER A 205 20.66 -26.61 20.73
N CYS A 206 21.07 -27.61 19.93
CA CYS A 206 21.66 -28.83 20.40
C CYS A 206 22.97 -28.41 21.06
N ASN A 207 22.92 -28.12 22.36
CA ASN A 207 24.10 -28.16 23.22
C ASN A 207 24.33 -29.63 23.56
N LEU A 208 25.04 -30.34 22.66
CA LEU A 208 25.84 -31.52 22.97
C LEU A 208 27.18 -31.40 22.22
#